data_AF-A0A7V9GY00-F1
#
_entry.id   AF-A0A7V9GY00-F1
#
_cell.length_a   1.000
_cell.length_b   1.000
_cell.length_c   1.000
_cell.angle_alpha   90.00
_cell.angle_beta   90.00
_cell.angle_gamma   90.00
#
_symmetry.space_group_name_H-M   'P 1'
#
loop_
_entity.id
_entity.type
_entity.pdbx_description
1 polymer ?
#
loop_
_entity_poly.entity_id
_entity_poly.type
_entity_poly.pdbx_seq_one_letter_code
_entity_poly.pdbx_strand_id
1 'polypeptide(L)'
;MRAVALALLALAAVIYVLTLDRAGFWGYVHAASEAAMVGAIADWFAVTALFRHPLGLPIPHTALVQTRKDALGRSLQDFVTENFLAEDVVRARVQRAEISLRAGRWLAEPQHSERVVAEASTMLRHGLTRLRDEDVASLVTGELLPRLADEPLSEVTGRLLQEVVGEGAHHGLVDLALVELHRWLVANADTVAEVVGERAPWWTPIWLDERVARRLHVEAVAWVADIRDDTLHPARHAFDTLLADL
;
A
#
# COMPACT_ATOMS: atom_id res chain seq x y z
N MET A 1 36.59 -33.82 6.33
CA MET A 1 36.39 -33.79 7.79
C MET A 1 36.17 -35.17 8.40
N ARG A 2 35.16 -35.97 8.00
CA ARG A 2 34.91 -37.30 8.58
C ARG A 2 36.11 -38.26 8.50
N ALA A 3 36.82 -38.30 7.38
CA ALA A 3 38.02 -39.13 7.20
C ALA A 3 39.17 -38.72 8.12
N VAL A 4 39.33 -37.42 8.40
CA VAL A 4 40.38 -36.92 9.31
C VAL A 4 40.06 -37.29 10.76
N ALA A 5 38.80 -37.12 11.18
CA ALA A 5 38.36 -37.54 12.52
C ALA A 5 38.53 -39.05 12.74
N LEU A 6 38.17 -39.87 11.74
CA LEU A 6 38.42 -41.31 11.76
C LEU A 6 39.91 -41.66 11.79
N ALA A 7 40.73 -40.96 11.01
CA ALA A 7 42.18 -41.18 11.01
C ALA A 7 42.82 -40.82 12.35
N LEU A 8 42.40 -39.72 12.98
CA LEU A 8 42.87 -39.32 14.32
C LEU A 8 42.41 -40.30 15.41
N LEU A 9 41.17 -40.79 15.33
CA LEU A 9 40.67 -41.83 16.24
C LEU A 9 41.46 -43.14 16.07
N ALA A 10 41.70 -43.55 14.82
CA ALA A 10 42.51 -44.74 14.53
C ALA A 10 43.96 -44.56 15.02
N LEU A 11 44.54 -43.39 14.83
CA LEU A 11 45.87 -43.05 15.34
C LEU A 11 45.90 -43.12 16.88
N ALA A 12 44.91 -42.55 17.57
CA ALA A 12 44.80 -42.64 19.02
C ALA A 12 44.67 -44.10 19.50
N ALA A 13 43.87 -44.91 18.80
CA ALA A 13 43.73 -46.34 19.10
C ALA A 13 45.03 -47.12 18.88
N VAL A 14 45.79 -46.82 17.82
CA VAL A 14 47.11 -47.42 17.57
C VAL A 14 48.11 -47.02 18.66
N ILE A 15 48.15 -45.74 19.04
CA ILE A 15 49.03 -45.24 20.13
C ILE A 15 48.66 -45.91 21.45
N TYR A 16 47.36 -46.03 21.75
CA TYR A 16 46.86 -46.74 22.93
C TYR A 16 47.38 -48.17 22.97
N VAL A 17 47.21 -48.95 21.90
CA VAL A 17 47.68 -50.34 21.80
C VAL A 17 49.20 -50.45 21.92
N LEU A 18 49.96 -49.55 21.29
CA LEU A 18 51.43 -49.58 21.33
C LEU A 18 52.02 -49.17 22.69
N THR A 19 51.23 -48.52 23.53
CA THR A 19 51.63 -48.06 24.87
C THR A 19 51.12 -48.97 25.99
N LEU A 20 50.47 -50.11 25.66
CA LEU A 20 50.15 -51.13 26.66
C LEU A 20 51.41 -51.58 27.41
N ASP A 21 51.28 -51.73 28.73
CA ASP A 21 52.32 -52.20 29.65
C ASP A 21 53.61 -51.36 29.71
N ARG A 22 53.58 -50.10 29.22
CA ARG A 22 54.74 -49.20 29.29
C ARG A 22 54.64 -48.22 30.48
N ALA A 23 55.64 -48.24 31.35
CA ALA A 23 55.73 -47.35 32.51
C ALA A 23 56.50 -46.04 32.22
N GLY A 24 56.36 -45.05 33.11
CA GLY A 24 57.04 -43.76 33.01
C GLY A 24 56.37 -42.77 32.05
N PHE A 25 57.14 -42.06 31.24
CA PHE A 25 56.63 -41.07 30.28
C PHE A 25 55.55 -41.63 29.33
N TRP A 26 55.69 -42.91 28.95
CA TRP A 26 54.74 -43.61 28.09
C TRP A 26 53.36 -43.84 28.73
N GLY A 27 53.27 -43.85 30.06
CA GLY A 27 51.99 -43.93 30.77
C GLY A 27 51.13 -42.68 30.61
N TYR A 28 51.74 -41.49 30.49
CA TYR A 28 51.00 -40.26 30.17
C TYR A 28 50.46 -40.28 28.74
N VAL A 29 51.22 -40.84 27.79
CA VAL A 29 50.78 -41.00 26.39
C VAL A 29 49.63 -42.01 26.30
N HIS A 30 49.70 -43.11 27.05
CA HIS A 30 48.60 -44.07 27.18
C HIS A 30 47.33 -43.40 27.67
N ALA A 31 47.38 -42.71 28.81
CA ALA A 31 46.23 -42.01 29.38
C ALA A 31 45.67 -40.92 28.44
N ALA A 32 46.54 -40.18 27.75
CA ALA A 32 46.11 -39.18 26.76
C ALA A 32 45.41 -39.82 25.56
N SER A 33 45.92 -40.95 25.06
CA SER A 33 45.30 -41.69 23.95
C SER A 33 43.97 -42.34 24.33
N GLU A 34 43.86 -42.83 25.57
CA GLU A 34 42.62 -43.36 26.14
C GLU A 34 41.55 -42.26 26.25
N ALA A 35 41.92 -41.13 26.84
CA ALA A 35 41.04 -39.96 26.96
C ALA A 35 40.61 -39.43 25.59
N ALA A 36 41.51 -39.40 24.60
CA ALA A 36 41.20 -38.99 23.24
C ALA A 36 40.21 -39.95 22.56
N MET A 37 40.37 -41.27 22.74
CA MET A 37 39.48 -42.27 22.17
C MET A 37 38.09 -42.20 22.80
N VAL A 38 38.00 -42.14 24.13
CA VAL A 38 36.73 -42.02 24.86
C VAL A 38 36.03 -40.71 24.50
N GLY A 39 36.76 -39.59 24.47
CA GLY A 39 36.21 -38.29 24.10
C GLY A 39 35.65 -38.26 22.68
N ALA A 40 36.35 -38.85 21.72
CA ALA A 40 35.89 -38.93 20.34
C ALA A 40 34.61 -39.79 20.19
N ILE A 41 34.52 -40.90 20.93
CA ILE A 41 33.30 -41.74 20.94
C ILE A 41 32.14 -41.00 21.61
N ALA A 42 32.40 -40.27 22.70
CA ALA A 42 31.39 -39.50 23.41
C ALA A 42 30.81 -38.36 22.56
N ASP A 43 31.66 -37.61 21.85
CA ASP A 43 31.22 -36.56 20.93
C ASP A 43 30.36 -37.13 19.79
N TRP A 44 30.81 -38.23 19.18
CA TRP A 44 30.01 -38.94 18.18
C TRP A 44 28.65 -39.37 18.72
N PHE A 45 28.62 -39.92 19.94
CA PHE A 45 27.38 -40.33 20.59
C PHE A 45 26.47 -39.13 20.88
N ALA A 46 27.00 -38.00 21.38
CA ALA A 46 26.21 -36.82 21.70
C ALA A 46 25.53 -36.22 20.45
N VAL A 47 26.28 -36.04 19.37
CA VAL A 47 25.73 -35.54 18.10
C VAL A 47 24.71 -36.53 17.54
N THR A 48 25.03 -37.83 17.56
CA THR A 48 24.11 -38.84 17.05
C THR A 48 22.84 -38.89 17.88
N ALA A 49 22.93 -38.90 19.22
CA ALA A 49 21.81 -38.91 20.15
C ALA A 49 20.97 -37.64 20.10
N LEU A 50 21.51 -36.50 19.66
CA LEU A 50 20.71 -35.29 19.43
C LEU A 50 19.75 -35.48 18.24
N PHE A 51 20.23 -36.11 17.16
CA PHE A 51 19.52 -36.17 15.89
C PHE A 51 18.86 -37.52 15.58
N ARG A 52 19.36 -38.64 16.09
CA ARG A 52 18.96 -40.02 15.75
C ARG A 52 19.22 -40.96 16.93
N HIS A 53 18.83 -42.23 16.76
CA HIS A 53 19.15 -43.30 17.70
C HIS A 53 20.56 -43.85 17.41
N PRO A 54 21.50 -43.80 18.37
CA PRO A 54 22.85 -44.35 18.18
C PRO A 54 22.75 -45.86 17.92
N LEU A 55 23.50 -46.37 16.93
CA LEU A 55 23.49 -47.78 16.49
C LEU A 55 22.11 -48.31 16.06
N GLY A 56 21.10 -47.45 15.86
CA GLY A 56 19.73 -47.87 15.52
C GLY A 56 18.94 -48.47 16.69
N LEU A 57 19.48 -48.43 17.91
CA LEU A 57 18.83 -48.98 19.10
C LEU A 57 17.94 -47.91 19.76
N PRO A 58 16.69 -48.21 20.16
CA PRO A 58 15.79 -47.27 20.82
C PRO A 58 16.22 -47.03 22.28
N ILE A 59 17.33 -46.32 22.47
CA ILE A 59 17.82 -45.91 23.79
C ILE A 59 16.95 -44.75 24.29
N PRO A 60 16.39 -44.82 25.51
CA PRO A 60 15.57 -43.73 26.06
C PRO A 60 16.39 -42.43 26.13
N HIS A 61 15.72 -41.28 25.89
CA HIS A 61 16.34 -39.94 25.86
C HIS A 61 17.35 -39.67 24.73
N THR A 62 17.30 -40.44 23.64
CA THR A 62 18.03 -40.15 22.39
C THR A 62 17.08 -39.64 21.30
N ALA A 63 17.61 -39.21 20.16
CA ALA A 63 16.91 -38.49 19.09
C ALA A 63 16.13 -37.24 19.57
N LEU A 64 16.69 -36.47 20.51
CA LEU A 64 15.97 -35.38 21.22
C LEU A 64 15.32 -34.37 20.26
N VAL A 65 16.00 -33.96 19.19
CA VAL A 65 15.48 -32.99 18.21
C VAL A 65 14.36 -33.59 17.37
N GLN A 66 14.45 -34.87 16.98
CA GLN A 66 13.37 -35.55 16.25
C GLN A 66 12.14 -35.72 17.13
N THR A 67 12.32 -36.16 18.37
CA THR A 67 11.22 -36.44 19.31
C THR A 67 10.55 -35.17 19.83
N ARG A 68 11.27 -34.05 19.95
CA ARG A 68 10.74 -32.76 20.46
C ARG A 68 10.63 -31.67 19.38
N LYS A 69 10.59 -32.05 18.09
CA LYS A 69 10.55 -31.10 16.97
C LYS A 69 9.41 -30.07 17.10
N ASP A 70 8.22 -30.52 17.49
CA ASP A 70 7.05 -29.65 17.60
C ASP A 70 7.14 -28.67 18.78
N ALA A 71 7.82 -29.05 19.86
CA ALA A 71 8.05 -28.17 21.00
C ALA A 71 9.11 -27.10 20.67
N LEU A 72 10.18 -27.50 19.98
CA LEU A 72 11.20 -26.57 19.49
C LEU A 72 10.62 -25.61 18.44
N GLY A 73 9.77 -26.12 17.54
CA GLY A 73 9.08 -25.28 16.54
C GLY A 73 8.19 -24.23 17.20
N ARG A 74 7.42 -24.60 18.23
CA ARG A 74 6.62 -23.65 19.01
C ARG A 74 7.47 -22.60 19.70
N SER A 75 8.53 -23.00 20.40
CA SER A 75 9.44 -22.06 21.07
C SER A 75 10.11 -21.09 20.08
N LEU A 76 10.48 -21.56 18.88
CA LEU A 76 11.03 -20.69 17.83
C LEU A 76 9.97 -19.74 17.26
N GLN A 77 8.73 -20.20 17.08
CA GLN A 77 7.62 -19.35 16.66
C GLN A 77 7.36 -18.25 17.68
N ASP A 78 7.28 -18.60 18.96
CA ASP A 78 7.04 -17.65 20.05
C ASP A 78 8.18 -16.63 20.12
N PHE A 79 9.43 -17.09 20.03
CA PHE A 79 10.60 -16.21 19.96
C PHE A 79 10.55 -15.23 18.78
N VAL A 80 10.24 -15.71 17.57
CA VAL A 80 10.12 -14.84 16.38
C VAL A 80 8.97 -13.85 16.55
N THR A 81 7.87 -14.30 17.15
CA THR A 81 6.69 -13.46 17.35
C THR A 81 6.97 -12.35 18.34
N GLU A 82 7.53 -12.69 19.50
CA GLU A 82 7.83 -11.76 20.58
C GLU A 82 8.97 -10.80 20.27
N ASN A 83 9.96 -11.21 19.46
CA ASN A 83 11.15 -10.38 19.22
C ASN A 83 11.14 -9.67 17.87
N PHE A 84 10.50 -10.23 16.84
CA PHE A 84 10.53 -9.67 15.48
C PHE A 84 9.16 -9.21 14.98
N LEU A 85 8.07 -9.81 15.45
CA LEU A 85 6.69 -9.43 15.08
C LEU A 85 5.98 -8.63 16.17
N ALA A 86 6.71 -8.19 17.20
CA ALA A 86 6.17 -7.28 18.20
C ALA A 86 5.68 -5.99 17.51
N GLU A 87 4.50 -5.51 17.92
CA GLU A 87 3.81 -4.40 17.26
C GLU A 87 4.70 -3.15 17.18
N ASP A 88 5.43 -2.85 18.25
CA ASP A 88 6.36 -1.74 18.35
C ASP A 88 7.53 -1.88 17.35
N VAL A 89 8.10 -3.08 17.22
CA VAL A 89 9.18 -3.37 16.26
C VAL A 89 8.69 -3.22 14.82
N VAL A 90 7.52 -3.79 14.51
CA VAL A 90 6.91 -3.72 13.18
C VAL A 90 6.54 -2.27 12.84
N ARG A 91 5.86 -1.56 13.76
CA ARG A 91 5.49 -0.15 13.59
C ARG A 91 6.71 0.72 13.36
N ALA A 92 7.76 0.58 14.18
CA ALA A 92 9.01 1.32 14.02
C ALA A 92 9.71 0.97 12.70
N ARG A 93 9.60 -0.26 12.20
CA ARG A 93 10.20 -0.68 10.92
C ARG A 93 9.43 -0.13 9.72
N VAL A 94 8.10 -0.11 9.78
CA VAL A 94 7.22 0.48 8.75
C VAL A 94 7.41 1.99 8.68
N GLN A 95 7.43 2.67 9.83
CA GLN A 95 7.71 4.11 9.88
C GLN A 95 9.09 4.44 9.28
N ARG A 96 10.14 3.69 9.64
CA ARG A 96 11.48 3.83 9.05
C ARG A 96 11.56 3.50 7.55
N ALA A 97 10.62 2.71 7.03
CA ALA A 97 10.59 2.39 5.61
C ALA A 97 10.04 3.57 4.78
N GLU A 98 9.35 4.52 5.40
CA GLU A 98 8.83 5.75 4.77
C GLU A 98 8.13 5.48 3.44
N ILE A 99 7.32 4.41 3.39
CA ILE A 99 6.73 3.91 2.14
C ILE A 99 5.90 5.00 1.46
N SER A 100 5.09 5.74 2.23
CA SER A 100 4.29 6.87 1.74
C SER A 100 5.16 7.98 1.15
N LEU A 101 6.29 8.30 1.77
CA LEU A 101 7.22 9.33 1.26
C LEU A 101 7.91 8.87 -0.01
N ARG A 102 8.28 7.59 -0.12
CA ARG A 102 8.86 7.03 -1.35
C ARG A 102 7.86 7.04 -2.50
N ALA A 103 6.61 6.65 -2.23
CA ALA A 103 5.53 6.73 -3.20
C ALA A 103 5.29 8.18 -3.62
N GLY A 104 5.25 9.12 -2.67
CA GLY A 104 5.11 10.55 -2.96
C GLY A 104 6.26 11.10 -3.80
N ARG A 105 7.51 10.78 -3.47
CA ARG A 105 8.69 11.18 -4.27
C ARG A 105 8.68 10.58 -5.67
N TRP A 106 8.22 9.34 -5.80
CA TRP A 106 8.07 8.69 -7.11
C TRP A 106 6.97 9.38 -7.94
N LEU A 107 5.83 9.71 -7.32
CA LEU A 107 4.73 10.43 -7.97
C LEU A 107 5.05 11.91 -8.27
N ALA A 108 5.98 12.53 -7.53
CA ALA A 108 6.40 13.91 -7.78
C ALA A 108 7.19 14.07 -9.09
N GLU A 109 7.66 12.98 -9.68
CA GLU A 109 8.32 13.01 -10.98
C GLU A 109 7.26 13.04 -12.11
N PRO A 110 7.28 14.05 -13.00
CA PRO A 110 6.23 14.27 -14.01
C PRO A 110 5.94 13.04 -14.89
N GLN A 111 6.98 12.28 -15.25
CA GLN A 111 6.83 11.07 -16.06
C GLN A 111 5.98 9.99 -15.38
N HIS A 112 6.09 9.88 -14.05
CA HIS A 112 5.36 8.88 -13.27
C HIS A 112 3.93 9.31 -12.99
N SER A 113 3.73 10.59 -12.62
CA SER A 113 2.38 11.13 -12.42
C SER A 113 1.56 11.07 -13.70
N GLU A 114 2.11 11.48 -14.85
CA GLU A 114 1.43 11.42 -16.15
C GLU A 114 1.00 10.00 -16.49
N ARG A 115 1.87 9.01 -16.26
CA ARG A 115 1.55 7.59 -16.51
C ARG A 115 0.42 7.10 -15.61
N VAL A 116 0.45 7.43 -14.32
CA VAL A 116 -0.59 7.03 -13.36
C VAL A 116 -1.92 7.68 -13.73
N VAL A 117 -1.91 8.98 -14.05
CA VAL A 117 -3.10 9.73 -14.46
C VAL A 117 -3.68 9.15 -15.76
N ALA A 118 -2.85 8.83 -16.75
CA ALA A 118 -3.31 8.25 -18.02
C ALA A 118 -3.99 6.89 -17.83
N GLU A 119 -3.38 6.00 -17.04
CA GLU A 119 -3.93 4.68 -16.77
C GLU A 119 -5.22 4.78 -15.93
N ALA A 120 -5.19 5.58 -14.86
CA ALA A 120 -6.34 5.81 -13.99
C ALA A 120 -7.51 6.43 -14.77
N SER A 121 -7.24 7.40 -15.64
CA SER A 121 -8.27 8.03 -16.49
C SER A 121 -8.88 7.05 -17.47
N THR A 122 -8.07 6.13 -18.02
CA THR A 122 -8.55 5.08 -18.93
C THR A 122 -9.46 4.10 -18.19
N MET A 123 -9.04 3.64 -17.01
CA MET A 123 -9.85 2.76 -16.16
C MET A 123 -11.15 3.44 -15.72
N LEU A 124 -11.07 4.70 -15.28
CA LEU A 124 -12.24 5.48 -14.87
C LEU A 124 -13.23 5.67 -16.03
N ARG A 125 -12.76 6.03 -17.22
CA ARG A 125 -13.62 6.15 -18.41
C ARG A 125 -14.34 4.83 -18.72
N HIS A 126 -13.63 3.71 -18.61
CA HIS A 126 -14.21 2.39 -18.84
C HIS A 126 -15.21 1.97 -17.75
N GLY A 127 -14.98 2.40 -16.51
CA GLY A 127 -15.91 2.21 -15.40
C GLY A 127 -17.17 3.05 -15.57
N LEU A 128 -17.01 4.35 -15.85
CA LEU A 128 -18.10 5.31 -15.99
C LEU A 128 -19.03 4.96 -17.16
N THR A 129 -18.50 4.48 -18.29
CA THR A 129 -19.32 4.06 -19.44
C THR A 129 -20.18 2.82 -19.18
N ARG A 130 -19.94 2.10 -18.07
CA ARG A 130 -20.73 0.93 -17.66
C ARG A 130 -21.76 1.25 -16.59
N LEU A 131 -21.68 2.42 -15.95
CA LEU A 131 -22.63 2.83 -14.93
C LEU A 131 -23.92 3.29 -15.58
N ARG A 132 -25.04 2.92 -14.97
CA ARG A 132 -26.36 3.43 -15.35
C ARG A 132 -26.63 4.74 -14.63
N ASP A 133 -27.46 5.58 -15.23
CA ASP A 133 -27.84 6.88 -14.65
C ASP A 133 -28.46 6.74 -13.26
N GLU A 134 -29.24 5.66 -13.03
CA GLU A 134 -29.85 5.40 -11.72
C GLU A 134 -28.80 5.07 -10.65
N ASP A 135 -27.75 4.34 -11.00
CA ASP A 135 -26.67 3.99 -10.09
C ASP A 135 -25.89 5.24 -9.68
N VAL A 136 -25.61 6.14 -10.64
CA VAL A 136 -24.94 7.42 -10.39
C VAL A 136 -25.78 8.30 -9.46
N ALA A 137 -27.08 8.46 -9.75
CA ALA A 137 -27.98 9.24 -8.90
C ALA A 137 -28.04 8.68 -7.48
N SER A 138 -28.16 7.35 -7.33
CA SER A 138 -28.21 6.71 -6.02
C SER A 138 -26.92 6.88 -5.21
N LEU A 139 -25.75 6.81 -5.88
CA LEU A 139 -24.46 6.99 -5.24
C LEU A 139 -24.26 8.45 -4.77
N VAL A 140 -24.61 9.40 -5.64
CA VAL A 140 -24.47 10.84 -5.34
C VAL A 140 -25.38 11.24 -4.18
N THR A 141 -26.67 10.90 -4.27
CA THR A 141 -27.65 11.32 -3.26
C THR A 141 -27.63 10.46 -2.00
N GLY A 142 -27.31 9.17 -2.12
CA GLY A 142 -27.35 8.21 -1.01
C GLY A 142 -26.06 8.10 -0.21
N GLU A 143 -24.89 8.29 -0.83
CA GLU A 143 -23.60 8.06 -0.17
C GLU A 143 -22.68 9.29 -0.13
N LEU A 144 -22.54 9.99 -1.27
CA LEU A 144 -21.59 11.10 -1.38
C LEU A 144 -22.07 12.35 -0.63
N LEU A 145 -23.28 12.83 -0.92
CA LEU A 145 -23.81 14.05 -0.31
C LEU A 145 -23.90 13.97 1.22
N PRO A 146 -24.42 12.89 1.84
CA PRO A 146 -24.48 12.77 3.30
C PRO A 146 -23.10 12.78 3.94
N ARG A 147 -22.12 12.04 3.38
CA ARG A 147 -20.75 12.00 3.94
C ARG A 147 -20.04 13.34 3.87
N LEU A 148 -20.23 14.09 2.79
CA LEU A 148 -19.67 15.43 2.66
C LEU A 148 -20.28 16.42 3.67
N ALA A 149 -21.53 16.21 4.06
CA ALA A 149 -22.21 17.04 5.05
C ALA A 149 -21.82 16.70 6.50
N ASP A 150 -21.63 15.41 6.80
CA ASP A 150 -21.41 14.93 8.17
C ASP A 150 -19.93 14.86 8.59
N GLU A 151 -18.99 14.72 7.64
CA GLU A 151 -17.59 14.45 7.95
C GLU A 151 -16.70 15.70 7.75
N PRO A 152 -16.01 16.22 8.79
CA PRO A 152 -15.09 17.35 8.65
C PRO A 152 -13.79 16.90 7.97
N LEU A 153 -13.84 16.68 6.66
CA LEU A 153 -12.69 16.41 5.79
C LEU A 153 -11.79 17.65 5.57
N SER A 154 -12.08 18.75 6.27
CA SER A 154 -11.67 20.11 5.93
C SER A 154 -10.17 20.33 5.96
N GLU A 155 -9.43 19.77 6.92
CA GLU A 155 -8.03 20.16 7.11
C GLU A 155 -7.08 19.55 6.07
N VAL A 156 -7.21 18.25 5.79
CA VAL A 156 -6.34 17.57 4.80
C VAL A 156 -6.80 17.93 3.38
N THR A 157 -8.11 17.89 3.14
CA THR A 157 -8.66 18.20 1.82
C THR A 157 -8.46 19.67 1.48
N GLY A 158 -8.61 20.57 2.45
CA GLY A 158 -8.39 22.01 2.26
C GLY A 158 -6.96 22.32 1.85
N ARG A 159 -5.95 21.72 2.51
CA ARG A 159 -4.54 21.90 2.10
C ARG A 159 -4.28 21.41 0.69
N LEU A 160 -4.82 20.24 0.33
CA LEU A 160 -4.68 19.69 -1.03
C LEU A 160 -5.36 20.59 -2.06
N LEU A 161 -6.56 21.09 -1.75
CA LEU A 161 -7.32 21.96 -2.64
C LEU A 161 -6.59 23.30 -2.84
N GLN A 162 -6.03 23.85 -1.77
CA GLN A 162 -5.24 25.08 -1.81
C GLN A 162 -3.99 24.93 -2.68
N GLU A 163 -3.33 23.78 -2.61
CA GLU A 163 -2.16 23.48 -3.44
C GLU A 163 -2.54 23.29 -4.92
N VAL A 164 -3.64 22.57 -5.19
CA VAL A 164 -4.22 22.42 -6.55
C VAL A 164 -4.61 23.76 -7.16
N VAL A 165 -5.26 24.63 -6.38
CA VAL A 165 -5.65 25.98 -6.82
C VAL A 165 -4.41 26.87 -7.00
N GLY A 166 -3.45 26.80 -6.08
CA GLY A 166 -2.20 27.56 -6.16
C GLY A 166 -1.33 27.19 -7.36
N GLU A 167 -1.35 25.93 -7.78
CA GLU A 167 -0.65 25.44 -8.98
C GLU A 167 -1.46 25.64 -10.28
N GLY A 168 -2.72 26.07 -10.20
CA GLY A 168 -3.60 26.25 -11.37
C GLY A 168 -4.07 24.93 -12.00
N ALA A 169 -3.93 23.80 -11.31
CA ALA A 169 -4.31 22.49 -11.82
C ALA A 169 -5.84 22.34 -12.01
N HIS A 170 -6.65 23.19 -11.36
CA HIS A 170 -8.11 23.23 -11.51
C HIS A 170 -8.58 23.78 -12.86
N HIS A 171 -7.76 24.55 -13.59
CA HIS A 171 -8.19 25.16 -14.86
C HIS A 171 -8.71 24.14 -15.87
N GLY A 172 -8.07 22.96 -15.98
CA GLY A 172 -8.54 21.90 -16.87
C GLY A 172 -9.91 21.33 -16.49
N LEU A 173 -10.23 21.30 -15.18
CA LEU A 173 -11.55 20.89 -14.69
C LEU A 173 -12.61 21.95 -15.04
N VAL A 174 -12.27 23.23 -14.85
CA VAL A 174 -13.15 24.35 -15.19
C VAL A 174 -13.44 24.37 -16.69
N ASP A 175 -12.43 24.16 -17.53
CA ASP A 175 -12.60 24.08 -18.99
C ASP A 175 -13.56 22.94 -19.39
N LEU A 176 -13.38 21.76 -18.81
CA LEU A 176 -14.26 20.63 -19.05
C LEU A 176 -15.70 20.94 -18.61
N ALA A 177 -15.88 21.55 -17.44
CA ALA A 177 -17.18 21.93 -16.92
C ALA A 177 -17.88 22.95 -17.84
N LEU A 178 -17.14 23.94 -18.34
CA LEU A 178 -17.67 24.94 -19.28
C LEU A 178 -18.06 24.32 -20.63
N VAL A 179 -17.27 23.38 -21.14
CA VAL A 179 -17.59 22.62 -22.36
C VAL A 179 -18.87 21.82 -22.19
N GLU A 180 -19.02 21.11 -21.07
CA GLU A 180 -20.21 20.29 -20.82
C GLU A 180 -21.44 21.15 -20.56
N LEU A 181 -21.30 22.23 -19.77
CA LEU A 181 -22.36 23.19 -19.51
C LEU A 181 -22.87 23.82 -20.80
N HIS A 182 -21.96 24.25 -21.68
CA HIS A 182 -22.32 24.77 -22.99
C HIS A 182 -23.09 23.73 -23.82
N ARG A 183 -22.60 22.48 -23.87
CA ARG A 183 -23.26 21.40 -24.63
C ARG A 183 -24.65 21.11 -24.08
N TRP A 184 -24.79 21.05 -22.76
CA TRP A 184 -26.08 20.83 -22.10
C TRP A 184 -27.05 21.97 -22.39
N LEU A 185 -26.61 23.23 -22.28
CA LEU A 185 -27.44 24.40 -22.58
C LEU A 185 -27.95 24.34 -24.03
N VAL A 186 -27.07 24.11 -25.01
CA VAL A 186 -27.47 24.01 -26.43
C VAL A 186 -28.47 22.87 -26.67
N ALA A 187 -28.32 21.73 -26.00
CA ALA A 187 -29.20 20.57 -26.17
C ALA A 187 -30.54 20.70 -25.43
N ASN A 188 -30.63 21.51 -24.38
CA ASN A 188 -31.78 21.57 -23.46
C ASN A 188 -32.43 22.97 -23.43
N ALA A 189 -32.61 23.58 -24.60
CA ALA A 189 -33.22 24.91 -24.71
C ALA A 189 -34.64 24.97 -24.10
N ASP A 190 -35.45 23.94 -24.33
CA ASP A 190 -36.82 23.88 -23.84
C ASP A 190 -36.88 23.76 -22.31
N THR A 191 -36.01 22.92 -21.71
CA THR A 191 -35.90 22.75 -20.26
C THR A 191 -35.48 24.05 -19.57
N VAL A 192 -34.53 24.79 -20.16
CA VAL A 192 -34.11 26.10 -19.63
C VAL A 192 -35.25 27.10 -19.70
N ALA A 193 -35.99 27.12 -20.81
CA ALA A 193 -37.15 27.99 -20.98
C ALA A 193 -38.27 27.67 -19.98
N GLU A 194 -38.51 26.39 -19.72
CA GLU A 194 -39.49 25.90 -18.73
C GLU A 194 -39.11 26.33 -17.30
N VAL A 195 -37.86 26.11 -16.88
CA VAL A 195 -37.37 26.49 -15.55
C VAL A 195 -37.41 28.01 -15.31
N VAL A 196 -37.14 28.80 -16.35
CA VAL A 196 -37.25 30.27 -16.28
C VAL A 196 -38.73 30.69 -16.24
N GLY A 197 -39.59 30.03 -17.01
CA GLY A 197 -41.03 30.26 -17.03
C GLY A 197 -41.71 29.94 -15.69
N GLU A 198 -41.34 28.84 -15.03
CA GLU A 198 -41.86 28.45 -13.72
C GLU A 198 -41.49 29.44 -12.60
N ARG A 199 -40.36 30.14 -12.76
CA ARG A 199 -39.91 31.18 -11.82
C ARG A 199 -40.40 32.59 -12.19
N ALA A 200 -41.18 32.72 -13.26
CA ALA A 200 -41.74 34.00 -13.66
C ALA A 200 -42.74 34.51 -12.60
N PRO A 201 -42.68 35.80 -12.21
CA PRO A 201 -43.66 36.36 -11.29
C PRO A 201 -45.08 36.25 -11.84
N TRP A 202 -46.07 36.00 -10.99
CA TRP A 202 -47.48 35.86 -11.40
C TRP A 202 -48.10 37.05 -12.15
N TRP A 203 -47.40 38.20 -12.21
CA TRP A 203 -47.86 39.44 -12.83
C TRP A 203 -47.28 39.70 -14.24
N THR A 204 -46.37 38.86 -14.76
CA THR A 204 -45.80 39.04 -16.11
C THR A 204 -46.75 38.52 -17.20
N PRO A 205 -46.90 39.25 -18.32
CA PRO A 205 -47.65 38.75 -19.47
C PRO A 205 -46.94 37.56 -20.14
N ILE A 206 -47.68 36.53 -20.54
CA ILE A 206 -47.15 35.28 -21.14
C ILE A 206 -46.22 35.54 -22.35
N TRP A 207 -46.55 36.52 -23.19
CA TRP A 207 -45.72 36.89 -24.35
C TRP A 207 -44.36 37.50 -23.97
N LEU A 208 -44.28 38.14 -22.80
CA LEU A 208 -43.05 38.73 -22.28
C LEU A 208 -42.16 37.64 -21.68
N ASP A 209 -42.73 36.68 -20.97
CA ASP A 209 -42.01 35.56 -20.38
C ASP A 209 -41.35 34.69 -21.46
N GLU A 210 -42.07 34.35 -22.54
CA GLU A 210 -41.49 33.58 -23.66
C GLU A 210 -40.33 34.33 -24.36
N ARG A 211 -40.45 35.65 -24.51
CA ARG A 211 -39.43 36.46 -25.18
C ARG A 211 -38.20 36.65 -24.30
N VAL A 212 -38.41 36.84 -22.99
CA VAL A 212 -37.35 36.98 -21.99
C VAL A 212 -36.64 35.65 -21.80
N ALA A 213 -37.37 34.54 -21.64
CA ALA A 213 -36.79 33.20 -21.50
C ALA A 213 -35.92 32.83 -22.71
N ARG A 214 -36.41 33.07 -23.93
CA ARG A 214 -35.64 32.81 -25.14
C ARG A 214 -34.39 33.68 -25.24
N ARG A 215 -34.48 34.96 -24.87
CA ARG A 215 -33.33 35.88 -24.90
C ARG A 215 -32.31 35.52 -23.81
N LEU A 216 -32.77 35.18 -22.61
CA LEU A 216 -31.93 34.69 -21.52
C LEU A 216 -31.20 33.41 -21.90
N HIS A 217 -31.88 32.48 -22.58
CA HIS A 217 -31.26 31.26 -23.06
C HIS A 217 -30.12 31.56 -24.06
N VAL A 218 -30.39 32.38 -25.09
CA VAL A 218 -29.38 32.77 -26.07
C VAL A 218 -28.20 33.49 -25.41
N GLU A 219 -28.49 34.41 -24.48
CA GLU A 219 -27.45 35.13 -23.75
C GLU A 219 -26.64 34.21 -22.82
N ALA A 220 -27.29 33.25 -22.16
CA ALA A 220 -26.62 32.28 -21.31
C ALA A 220 -25.68 31.37 -22.11
N VAL A 221 -26.13 30.88 -23.28
CA VAL A 221 -25.28 30.10 -24.20
C VAL A 221 -24.11 30.95 -24.68
N ALA A 222 -24.36 32.18 -25.09
CA ALA A 222 -23.31 33.10 -25.57
C ALA A 222 -22.29 33.42 -24.46
N TRP A 223 -22.77 33.74 -23.26
CA TRP A 223 -21.90 34.06 -22.13
C TRP A 223 -21.04 32.87 -21.69
N VAL A 224 -21.60 31.65 -21.63
CA VAL A 224 -20.80 30.45 -21.35
C VAL A 224 -19.81 30.16 -22.47
N ALA A 225 -20.17 30.41 -23.73
CA ALA A 225 -19.23 30.30 -24.84
C ALA A 225 -18.08 31.32 -24.72
N ASP A 226 -18.38 32.57 -24.37
CA ASP A 226 -17.38 33.62 -24.16
C ASP A 226 -16.43 33.26 -23.01
N ILE A 227 -16.95 32.76 -21.88
CA ILE A 227 -16.12 32.27 -20.77
C ILE A 227 -15.26 31.07 -21.21
N ARG A 228 -15.81 30.15 -22.01
CA ARG A 228 -15.06 28.98 -22.49
C ARG A 228 -13.91 29.39 -23.41
N ASP A 229 -14.18 30.28 -24.36
CA ASP A 229 -13.26 30.62 -25.44
C ASP A 229 -12.23 31.70 -25.04
N ASP A 230 -12.54 32.56 -24.06
CA ASP A 230 -11.62 33.54 -23.49
C ASP A 230 -11.05 33.07 -22.12
N THR A 231 -9.76 32.69 -22.13
CA THR A 231 -9.05 32.28 -20.91
C THR A 231 -8.82 33.42 -19.91
N LEU A 232 -8.88 34.68 -20.34
CA LEU A 232 -8.71 35.87 -19.51
C LEU A 232 -10.06 36.50 -19.10
N HIS A 233 -11.17 35.78 -19.31
CA HIS A 233 -12.49 36.30 -19.02
C HIS A 233 -12.62 36.69 -17.54
N PRO A 234 -13.19 37.87 -17.19
CA PRO A 234 -13.31 38.32 -15.80
C PRO A 234 -14.00 37.33 -14.86
N ALA A 235 -14.95 36.54 -15.38
CA ALA A 235 -15.61 35.49 -14.61
C ALA A 235 -14.67 34.34 -14.19
N ARG A 236 -13.68 33.98 -15.02
CA ARG A 236 -12.66 32.98 -14.66
C ARG A 236 -11.80 33.51 -13.52
N HIS A 237 -11.31 34.75 -13.64
CA HIS A 237 -10.54 35.40 -12.58
C HIS A 237 -11.31 35.58 -11.28
N ALA A 238 -12.60 35.93 -11.35
CA ALA A 238 -13.46 36.01 -10.17
C ALA A 238 -13.62 34.63 -9.50
N PHE A 239 -13.75 33.56 -10.29
CA PHE A 239 -13.82 32.20 -9.78
C PHE A 239 -12.50 31.75 -9.14
N ASP A 240 -11.36 32.04 -9.78
CA ASP A 240 -10.04 31.76 -9.23
C ASP A 240 -9.79 32.51 -7.91
N THR A 241 -10.22 33.77 -7.83
CA THR A 241 -10.10 34.58 -6.61
C THR A 241 -10.98 34.00 -5.50
N LEU A 242 -12.22 33.63 -5.81
CA LEU A 242 -13.12 32.97 -4.86
C LEU A 242 -12.56 31.63 -4.36
N LEU A 243 -11.93 30.84 -5.24
CA LEU A 243 -11.30 29.58 -4.85
C LEU A 243 -10.03 29.79 -4.01
N ALA A 244 -9.29 30.89 -4.23
CA ALA A 244 -8.10 31.22 -3.46
C ALA A 244 -8.43 31.78 -2.06
N ASP A 245 -9.61 32.38 -1.89
CA ASP A 245 -10.07 33.00 -0.64
C ASP A 245 -10.79 32.03 0.32
N LEU A 246 -11.09 30.80 -0.11
CA LEU A 246 -11.74 29.73 0.68
C LEU A 246 -10.75 28.97 1.58
#